data_AF-A0A351F9R8-F1
#
_entry.id   AF-A0A351F9R8-F1
#
_cell.length_a   1.000
_cell.length_b   1.000
_cell.length_c   1.000
_cell.angle_alpha   90.00
_cell.angle_beta   90.00
_cell.angle_gamma   90.00
#
_symmetry.space_group_name_H-M   'P 1'
#
loop_
_entity.id
_entity.type
_entity.pdbx_description
1 polymer ?
#
loop_
_entity_poly.entity_id
_entity_poly.type
_entity_poly.pdbx_seq_one_letter_code
_entity_poly.pdbx_strand_id
1 'polypeptide(L)' 'IQRPEWGGGEIWFDDELIRKDGLFVQEDLLKLNPDHLLGK' A
#
# COMPACT_ATOMS: atom_id res chain seq x y z
N ILE A 1 3.02 -6.52 13.94
CA ILE A 1 3.90 -5.59 13.18
C ILE A 1 4.20 -6.25 11.84
N GLN A 2 3.86 -5.60 10.73
CA GLN A 2 4.25 -6.03 9.37
C GLN A 2 5.73 -5.71 9.18
N ARG A 3 6.59 -6.74 9.09
CA ARG A 3 8.02 -6.60 8.77
C ARG A 3 8.26 -7.17 7.37
N PRO A 4 9.08 -6.54 6.51
CA PRO A 4 9.37 -7.06 5.17
C PRO A 4 9.79 -8.54 5.16
N GLU A 5 10.56 -8.92 6.19
CA GLU A 5 11.09 -10.28 6.41
C GLU A 5 10.00 -11.35 6.65
N TRP A 6 8.77 -10.94 6.99
CA TRP A 6 7.63 -11.82 7.32
C TRP A 6 6.47 -11.66 6.31
N GLY A 7 6.75 -11.12 5.11
CA GLY A 7 5.71 -10.77 4.14
C GLY A 7 5.08 -9.39 4.37
N GLY A 8 5.56 -8.63 5.36
CA GLY A 8 5.17 -7.25 5.64
C GLY A 8 5.81 -6.25 4.67
N GLY A 9 5.60 -6.47 3.39
CA GLY A 9 5.83 -5.52 2.30
C GLY A 9 4.56 -5.39 1.45
N GLU A 10 3.73 -6.42 1.44
CA GLU A 10 2.52 -6.47 0.63
C GLU A 10 1.27 -6.68 1.51
N ILE A 11 0.14 -6.15 1.05
CA ILE A 11 -1.19 -6.45 1.57
C ILE A 11 -1.98 -7.06 0.43
N TRP A 12 -2.45 -8.29 0.64
CA TRP A 12 -3.29 -9.02 -0.29
C TRP A 12 -4.68 -9.25 0.32
N PHE A 13 -5.73 -9.12 -0.47
CA PHE A 13 -7.11 -9.42 -0.09
C PHE A 13 -7.80 -10.11 -1.25
N ASP A 14 -8.43 -11.26 -1.03
CA ASP A 14 -9.09 -12.06 -2.07
C ASP A 14 -8.24 -12.23 -3.36
N ASP A 15 -6.97 -12.58 -3.18
CA ASP A 15 -5.96 -12.74 -4.26
C ASP A 15 -5.61 -11.45 -5.03
N GLU A 16 -6.02 -10.28 -4.54
CA GLU A 16 -5.65 -8.97 -5.10
C GLU A 16 -4.60 -8.24 -4.26
N LEU A 17 -3.58 -7.68 -4.92
CA LEU A 17 -2.57 -6.84 -4.27
C LEU A 17 -3.16 -5.45 -4.02
N ILE A 18 -3.30 -5.07 -2.76
CA ILE A 18 -3.87 -3.77 -2.34
C ILE A 18 -2.79 -2.74 -2.07
N ARG A 19 -1.68 -3.17 -1.46
CA ARG A 19 -0.56 -2.30 -1.08
C ARG A 19 0.76 -3.03 -1.24
N LYS A 20 1.77 -2.33 -1.73
CA LYS A 20 3.14 -2.82 -1.86
C LYS A 20 4.14 -1.76 -1.45
N ASP A 21 5.13 -2.14 -0.64
CA ASP A 21 6.24 -1.30 -0.20
C ASP A 21 5.77 0.02 0.45
N GLY A 22 4.62 -0.02 1.13
CA GLY A 22 4.04 1.14 1.79
C GLY A 22 3.01 1.92 0.97
N LEU A 23 2.90 1.64 -0.33
CA LEU A 23 2.05 2.38 -1.27
C LEU A 23 0.84 1.56 -1.72
N PHE A 24 -0.34 2.18 -1.75
CA PHE A 24 -1.53 1.62 -2.37
C PHE A 24 -1.35 1.54 -3.89
N VAL A 25 -1.77 0.43 -4.48
CA VAL A 25 -1.64 0.17 -5.93
C VAL A 25 -2.99 0.18 -6.67
N GLN A 26 -4.10 0.06 -5.94
CA GLN A 26 -5.45 0.12 -6.50
C GLN A 26 -5.83 1.56 -6.87
N GLU A 27 -6.43 1.76 -8.05
CA GLU A 27 -6.74 3.08 -8.62
C GLU A 27 -7.54 3.97 -7.66
N ASP A 28 -8.56 3.40 -7.01
CA ASP A 28 -9.42 4.10 -6.05
C ASP A 28 -8.69 4.51 -4.77
N LEU A 29 -7.58 3.84 -4.45
CA LEU A 29 -6.80 4.06 -3.24
C LEU A 29 -5.54 4.90 -3.47
N LEU A 30 -5.18 5.20 -4.73
CA LEU A 30 -3.96 5.94 -5.06
C LEU A 30 -3.88 7.31 -4.35
N LYS A 31 -5.02 7.99 -4.16
CA LYS A 31 -5.10 9.29 -3.48
C LYS A 31 -4.81 9.23 -1.97
N LEU A 32 -4.70 8.03 -1.40
CA LEU A 32 -4.27 7.83 -0.02
C LEU A 32 -2.74 7.70 0.11
N ASN A 33 -2.01 7.69 -1.00
CA ASN A 33 -0.54 7.69 -0.97
C ASN A 33 0.03 9.04 -0.50
N PRO A 34 1.24 9.05 0.09
CA PRO A 34 1.84 10.25 0.67
C PRO A 34 1.87 11.47 -0.25
N ASP A 35 2.15 11.27 -1.54
CA ASP A 35 2.21 12.35 -2.55
C ASP A 35 0.92 13.16 -2.70
N HIS A 36 -0.22 12.58 -2.30
CA HIS A 36 -1.53 13.23 -2.33
C HIS A 36 -1.96 13.84 -1.00
N LEU A 37 -1.31 13.47 0.11
CA LEU A 37 -1.68 13.88 1.47
C LEU A 37 -0.71 14.90 2.07
N LEU A 38 0.56 14.84 1.68
CA LEU A 38 1.59 15.80 2.05
C LEU A 38 1.46 16.99 1.10
N GLY A 39 0.51 17.88 1.40
CA GLY A 39 0.31 19.12 0.66
C GLY A 39 1.65 19.83 0.42
N LYS A 40 1.90 20.22 -0.83
CA LYS A 40 3.06 21.05 -1.18
C LYS A 40 3.02 22.39 -0.48
#